data_AF-A0A7K8V6M0-F1
#
_entry.id   AF-A0A7K8V6M0-F1
#
_cell.length_a   1.000
_cell.length_b   1.000
_cell.length_c   1.000
_cell.angle_alpha   90.00
_cell.angle_beta   90.00
_cell.angle_gamma   90.00
#
_symmetry.space_group_name_H-M   'P 1'
#
loop_
_entity.id
_entity.type
_entity.pdbx_description
1 polymer ?
#
loop_
_entity_poly.entity_id
_entity_poly.type
_entity_poly.pdbx_seq_one_letter_code
_entity_poly.pdbx_strand_id
1 'polypeptide(L)'
;MEPEEFDSDVLRQFVQAFKKGKLKPIVKSQPVPKNNKGPVKVVVGKTFDTIVMDPKNDVLIEFYAPWCGHCKQLEPVYTELGKKYKNEKNLVIAKMDATANDVTSDHYKVEGFPTIYFALRDRKNNPIKFEGGDRDLEHLSKFIEEHATKLSRTKEEL
;
A
#
# COMPACT_ATOMS: atom_id res chain seq x y z
N MET A 1 5.16 -28.46 12.37
CA MET A 1 3.95 -29.28 12.41
C MET A 1 3.91 -30.02 11.10
N GLU A 2 4.04 -31.35 11.16
CA GLU A 2 3.65 -32.18 10.02
C GLU A 2 2.17 -31.92 9.70
N PRO A 3 1.75 -31.95 8.44
CA PRO A 3 0.33 -31.79 8.13
C PRO A 3 -0.43 -32.97 8.74
N GLU A 4 -1.51 -32.67 9.48
CA GLU A 4 -2.54 -33.65 9.79
C GLU A 4 -2.94 -34.35 8.49
N GLU A 5 -3.03 -35.69 8.49
CA GLU A 5 -3.41 -36.45 7.29
C GLU A 5 -4.68 -35.85 6.69
N PHE A 6 -4.60 -35.47 5.41
CA PHE A 6 -5.73 -34.90 4.71
C PHE A 6 -6.76 -36.00 4.45
N ASP A 7 -7.78 -36.06 5.30
CA ASP A 7 -8.85 -37.05 5.22
C ASP A 7 -10.24 -36.42 4.98
N SER A 8 -11.25 -37.28 4.91
CA SER A 8 -12.63 -36.85 4.64
C SER A 8 -13.24 -36.03 5.77
N ASP A 9 -12.82 -36.23 7.01
CA ASP A 9 -13.35 -35.51 8.17
C ASP A 9 -12.75 -34.11 8.25
N VAL A 10 -11.44 -33.97 7.99
CA VAL A 10 -10.75 -32.67 7.84
C VAL A 10 -11.39 -31.85 6.72
N LEU A 11 -11.66 -32.47 5.57
CA LEU A 11 -12.32 -31.79 4.45
C LEU A 11 -13.75 -31.34 4.81
N ARG A 12 -14.54 -32.20 5.47
CA ARG A 12 -15.89 -31.86 5.92
C ARG A 12 -15.87 -30.69 6.90
N GLN A 13 -14.95 -30.68 7.86
CA GLN A 13 -14.79 -29.59 8.82
C GLN A 13 -14.44 -28.28 8.12
N PHE A 14 -13.52 -28.31 7.15
CA PHE A 14 -13.17 -27.14 6.34
C PHE A 14 -14.39 -26.59 5.59
N VAL A 15 -15.15 -27.43 4.87
CA VAL A 15 -16.35 -27.00 4.12
C VAL A 15 -17.40 -26.42 5.06
N GLN A 16 -17.61 -27.02 6.23
CA GLN A 16 -18.54 -26.48 7.23
C GLN A 16 -18.08 -25.13 7.78
N ALA A 17 -16.77 -24.97 8.03
CA ALA A 17 -16.20 -23.69 8.47
C ALA A 17 -16.32 -22.62 7.38
N PHE A 18 -16.10 -22.98 6.10
CA PHE A 18 -16.29 -22.11 4.95
C PHE A 18 -17.74 -21.63 4.85
N LYS A 19 -18.69 -22.55 4.87
CA LYS A 19 -20.13 -22.24 4.84
C LYS A 19 -20.57 -21.35 6.00
N LYS A 20 -19.94 -21.48 7.17
CA LYS A 20 -20.20 -20.66 8.36
C LYS A 20 -19.44 -19.31 8.35
N GLY A 21 -18.66 -19.00 7.30
CA GLY A 21 -17.87 -17.78 7.21
C GLY A 21 -16.74 -17.69 8.25
N LYS A 22 -16.33 -18.82 8.84
CA LYS A 22 -15.31 -18.85 9.90
C LYS A 22 -13.88 -18.88 9.37
N LEU A 23 -13.71 -19.19 8.10
CA LEU A 23 -12.40 -19.23 7.46
C LEU A 23 -11.94 -17.83 7.08
N LYS A 24 -10.67 -17.53 7.34
CA LYS A 24 -10.02 -16.32 6.86
C LYS A 24 -9.36 -16.62 5.52
N PRO A 25 -9.54 -15.77 4.50
CA PRO A 25 -8.80 -15.90 3.25
C PRO A 25 -7.29 -15.95 3.52
N ILE A 26 -6.58 -16.82 2.79
CA ILE A 26 -5.12 -16.82 2.81
C ILE A 26 -4.67 -15.69 1.89
N VAL A 27 -4.02 -14.69 2.46
CA VAL A 27 -3.43 -13.56 1.73
C VAL A 27 -1.93 -13.84 1.58
N LYS A 28 -1.44 -13.91 0.34
CA LYS A 28 -0.01 -13.99 0.06
C LYS A 28 0.65 -12.72 0.60
N SER A 29 1.67 -12.89 1.42
CA SER A 29 2.38 -11.77 2.03
C SER A 29 3.80 -12.17 2.35
N GLN A 30 4.74 -11.29 2.06
CA GLN A 30 6.07 -11.33 2.64
C GLN A 30 5.99 -11.15 4.17
N PRO A 31 7.06 -11.52 4.91
CA PRO A 31 7.14 -11.24 6.34
C PRO A 31 7.00 -9.74 6.61
N VAL A 32 6.28 -9.40 7.67
CA VAL A 32 6.16 -8.01 8.11
C VAL A 32 7.55 -7.51 8.51
N PRO A 33 8.03 -6.38 7.95
CA PRO A 33 9.35 -5.85 8.27
C PRO A 33 9.49 -5.52 9.75
N LYS A 34 10.59 -5.99 10.39
CA LYS A 34 10.88 -5.70 11.81
C LYS A 34 11.08 -4.20 12.08
N ASN A 35 11.63 -3.47 11.12
CA ASN A 35 11.83 -2.03 11.18
C ASN A 35 11.17 -1.36 9.99
N ASN A 36 10.09 -0.60 10.25
CA ASN A 36 9.35 0.15 9.24
C ASN A 36 9.30 1.65 9.59
N LYS A 37 10.40 2.19 10.14
CA LYS A 37 10.52 3.59 10.58
C LYS A 37 11.12 4.52 9.52
N GLY A 38 11.38 4.03 8.32
CA GLY A 38 11.91 4.81 7.20
C GLY A 38 10.93 5.90 6.71
N PRO A 39 11.43 6.81 5.84
CA PRO A 39 10.65 7.87 5.21
C PRO A 39 9.56 7.33 4.28
N VAL A 40 9.78 6.14 3.70
CA VAL A 40 8.79 5.39 2.93
C VAL A 40 8.44 4.13 3.69
N LYS A 41 7.14 3.91 3.96
CA LYS A 41 6.63 2.73 4.64
C LYS A 41 6.59 1.54 3.71
N VAL A 42 7.17 0.43 4.14
CA VAL A 42 7.06 -0.85 3.43
C VAL A 42 5.75 -1.51 3.83
N VAL A 43 4.90 -1.75 2.84
CA VAL A 43 3.62 -2.45 2.99
C VAL A 43 3.77 -3.86 2.42
N VAL A 44 3.22 -4.84 3.14
CA VAL A 44 3.10 -6.23 2.72
C VAL A 44 1.63 -6.63 2.78
N GLY A 45 1.25 -7.76 2.19
CA GLY A 45 -0.17 -8.17 2.11
C GLY A 45 -0.87 -8.18 3.47
N LYS A 46 -0.17 -8.63 4.53
CA LYS A 46 -0.69 -8.64 5.91
C LYS A 46 -0.86 -7.26 6.56
N THR A 47 -0.20 -6.21 6.04
CA THR A 47 -0.27 -4.85 6.60
C THR A 47 -1.00 -3.87 5.70
N PHE A 48 -1.43 -4.30 4.51
CA PHE A 48 -2.12 -3.44 3.54
C PHE A 48 -3.33 -2.74 4.15
N ASP A 49 -4.28 -3.49 4.71
CA ASP A 49 -5.49 -2.91 5.31
C ASP A 49 -5.17 -1.99 6.49
N THR A 50 -4.20 -2.37 7.32
CA THR A 50 -3.85 -1.59 8.53
C THR A 50 -3.12 -0.29 8.24
N ILE A 51 -2.46 -0.17 7.07
CA ILE A 51 -1.67 1.01 6.70
C ILE A 51 -2.40 1.82 5.64
N VAL A 52 -2.73 1.18 4.50
CA VAL A 52 -3.28 1.84 3.31
C VAL A 52 -4.75 2.19 3.52
N MET A 53 -5.51 1.29 4.15
CA MET A 53 -6.95 1.47 4.38
C MET A 53 -7.28 2.15 5.72
N ASP A 54 -6.28 2.63 6.48
CA ASP A 54 -6.50 3.36 7.74
C ASP A 54 -7.21 4.71 7.48
N PRO A 55 -8.44 4.93 7.99
CA PRO A 55 -9.21 6.16 7.75
C PRO A 55 -8.62 7.41 8.43
N LYS A 56 -7.51 7.29 9.17
CA LYS A 56 -6.84 8.42 9.82
C LYS A 56 -5.85 9.15 8.91
N ASN A 57 -5.39 8.49 7.84
CA ASN A 57 -4.26 8.98 7.04
C ASN A 57 -4.62 9.00 5.56
N ASP A 58 -4.14 10.01 4.84
CA ASP A 58 -3.97 9.93 3.39
C ASP A 58 -2.73 9.07 3.10
N VAL A 59 -2.79 8.19 2.11
CA VAL A 59 -1.70 7.24 1.83
C VAL A 59 -1.38 7.23 0.35
N LEU A 60 -0.21 7.74 -0.03
CA LEU A 60 0.34 7.55 -1.36
C LEU A 60 1.09 6.22 -1.37
N ILE A 61 0.67 5.29 -2.23
CA ILE A 61 1.29 3.96 -2.33
C ILE A 61 1.80 3.68 -3.74
N GLU A 62 3.07 3.31 -3.83
CA GLU A 62 3.69 2.73 -5.02
C GLU A 62 3.59 1.19 -4.98
N PHE A 63 2.99 0.61 -6.01
CA PHE A 63 3.10 -0.81 -6.31
C PHE A 63 4.22 -1.02 -7.32
N TYR A 64 5.23 -1.78 -6.93
CA TYR A 64 6.42 -2.02 -7.74
C TYR A 64 6.70 -3.52 -7.92
N ALA A 65 7.63 -3.80 -8.82
CA ALA A 65 8.25 -5.11 -8.99
C ALA A 65 9.78 -4.99 -8.85
N PRO A 66 10.49 -5.91 -8.15
CA PRO A 66 11.94 -5.77 -7.91
C PRO A 66 12.80 -5.74 -9.17
N TRP A 67 12.32 -6.32 -10.27
CA TRP A 67 13.00 -6.43 -11.56
C TRP A 67 12.68 -5.28 -12.51
N CYS A 68 11.73 -4.41 -12.18
CA CYS A 68 11.27 -3.31 -13.04
C CYS A 68 12.28 -2.14 -13.04
N GLY A 69 12.81 -1.79 -14.23
CA GLY A 69 13.78 -0.72 -14.39
C GLY A 69 13.25 0.66 -14.00
N HIS A 70 12.04 1.02 -14.44
CA HIS A 70 11.40 2.29 -14.10
C HIS A 70 11.15 2.43 -12.59
N CYS A 71 10.86 1.32 -11.90
CA CYS A 71 10.67 1.30 -10.45
C CYS A 71 11.99 1.60 -9.73
N LYS A 72 13.11 1.04 -10.21
CA LYS A 72 14.44 1.33 -9.68
C LYS A 72 14.84 2.80 -9.89
N GLN A 73 14.45 3.40 -11.02
CA GLN A 73 14.68 4.82 -11.28
C GLN A 73 13.84 5.73 -10.38
N LEU A 74 12.61 5.32 -10.05
CA LEU A 74 11.71 6.05 -9.15
C LEU A 74 12.13 5.97 -7.68
N GLU A 75 12.76 4.88 -7.25
CA GLU A 75 13.13 4.63 -5.85
C GLU A 75 13.81 5.83 -5.13
N PRO A 76 14.85 6.48 -5.70
CA PRO A 76 15.49 7.62 -5.03
C PRO A 76 14.54 8.82 -4.90
N VAL A 77 13.75 9.11 -5.94
CA VAL A 77 12.77 10.20 -5.95
C VAL A 77 11.67 9.94 -4.92
N TYR A 78 11.16 8.71 -4.86
CA TYR A 78 10.10 8.31 -3.92
C TYR A 78 10.60 8.34 -2.46
N THR A 79 11.87 7.99 -2.25
CA THR A 79 12.54 8.14 -0.95
C THR A 79 12.69 9.60 -0.56
N GLU A 80 13.02 10.48 -1.49
CA GLU A 80 13.08 11.93 -1.26
C GLU A 80 11.71 12.52 -0.93
N LEU A 81 10.67 12.11 -1.66
CA LEU A 81 9.28 12.46 -1.39
C LEU A 81 8.87 12.07 0.04
N GLY A 82 9.19 10.84 0.46
CA GLY A 82 8.99 10.38 1.83
C GLY A 82 9.73 11.23 2.87
N LYS A 83 10.92 11.72 2.55
CA LYS A 83 11.67 12.63 3.44
C LYS A 83 11.03 14.01 3.51
N LYS A 84 10.55 14.55 2.39
CA LYS A 84 9.86 15.86 2.31
C LYS A 84 8.64 15.88 3.23
N TYR A 85 7.81 14.84 3.16
CA TYR A 85 6.56 14.75 3.93
C TYR A 85 6.68 14.00 5.27
N LYS A 86 7.90 13.71 5.76
CA LYS A 86 8.11 12.91 6.99
C LYS A 86 7.44 13.48 8.26
N ASN A 87 7.19 14.80 8.27
CA ASN A 87 6.62 15.53 9.40
C ASN A 87 5.09 15.70 9.28
N GLU A 88 4.50 15.34 8.14
CA GLU A 88 3.05 15.39 7.94
C GLU A 88 2.39 14.23 8.70
N LYS A 89 1.64 14.56 9.76
CA LYS A 89 1.10 13.56 10.69
C LYS A 89 0.05 12.64 10.08
N ASN A 90 -0.65 13.10 9.05
CA ASN A 90 -1.78 12.42 8.43
C ASN A 90 -1.51 12.03 6.98
N LEU A 91 -0.24 12.01 6.55
CA LEU A 91 0.17 11.59 5.22
C LEU A 91 1.23 10.48 5.35
N VAL A 92 1.00 9.38 4.65
CA VAL A 92 1.94 8.25 4.59
C VAL A 92 2.39 8.05 3.16
N ILE A 93 3.71 8.06 2.94
CA ILE A 93 4.32 7.63 1.69
C ILE A 93 4.71 6.16 1.85
N ALA A 94 4.21 5.28 0.99
CA ALA A 94 4.31 3.84 1.14
C ALA A 94 4.69 3.14 -0.17
N LYS A 95 5.32 1.96 -0.06
CA LYS A 95 5.60 1.10 -1.21
C LYS A 95 5.31 -0.36 -0.91
N MET A 96 4.88 -1.11 -1.92
CA MET A 96 4.59 -2.53 -1.84
C MET A 96 5.10 -3.28 -3.06
N ASP A 97 5.81 -4.38 -2.83
CA ASP A 97 6.13 -5.35 -3.87
C ASP A 97 4.87 -6.15 -4.23
N ALA A 98 4.21 -5.77 -5.31
CA ALA A 98 2.96 -6.40 -5.76
C ALA A 98 3.18 -7.74 -6.48
N THR A 99 4.43 -8.19 -6.66
CA THR A 99 4.73 -9.53 -7.17
C THR A 99 4.76 -10.58 -6.05
N ALA A 100 5.06 -10.13 -4.83
CA ALA A 100 5.23 -10.98 -3.66
C ALA A 100 4.12 -10.85 -2.60
N ASN A 101 3.18 -9.92 -2.79
CA ASN A 101 2.10 -9.62 -1.85
C ASN A 101 0.77 -9.45 -2.60
N ASP A 102 -0.30 -10.03 -2.06
CA ASP A 102 -1.65 -9.79 -2.56
C ASP A 102 -2.13 -8.40 -2.11
N VAL A 103 -2.79 -7.69 -3.02
CA VAL A 103 -3.53 -6.47 -2.70
C VAL A 103 -4.94 -6.89 -2.28
N THR A 104 -5.32 -6.64 -1.03
CA THR A 104 -6.58 -7.11 -0.44
C THR A 104 -7.82 -6.31 -0.88
N SER A 105 -7.65 -5.27 -1.70
CA SER A 105 -8.71 -4.38 -2.14
C SER A 105 -8.80 -4.33 -3.66
N ASP A 106 -9.98 -4.66 -4.20
CA ASP A 106 -10.29 -4.66 -5.64
C ASP A 106 -10.25 -3.26 -6.28
N HIS A 107 -10.17 -2.21 -5.45
CA HIS A 107 -10.06 -0.82 -5.90
C HIS A 107 -8.67 -0.47 -6.44
N TYR A 108 -7.66 -1.32 -6.21
CA TYR A 108 -6.29 -1.11 -6.65
C TYR A 108 -5.96 -2.06 -7.79
N LYS A 109 -6.14 -1.59 -9.02
CA LYS A 109 -5.78 -2.35 -10.21
C LYS A 109 -4.32 -2.09 -10.57
N VAL A 110 -3.48 -3.09 -10.32
CA VAL A 110 -2.04 -3.06 -10.63
C VAL A 110 -1.80 -3.81 -11.94
N GLU A 111 -1.95 -3.11 -13.06
CA GLU A 111 -1.84 -3.67 -14.42
C GLU A 111 -0.41 -3.58 -14.98
N GLY A 112 0.45 -2.78 -14.34
CA GLY A 112 1.85 -2.58 -14.73
C GLY A 112 2.67 -1.94 -13.61
N PHE A 113 3.96 -1.74 -13.86
CA PHE A 113 4.90 -1.25 -12.85
C PHE A 113 5.74 -0.05 -13.30
N PRO A 114 6.00 0.92 -12.40
CA PRO A 114 5.28 1.13 -11.14
C PRO A 114 3.84 1.61 -11.40
N THR A 115 2.93 1.30 -10.48
CA THR A 115 1.58 1.88 -10.42
C THR A 115 1.44 2.63 -9.10
N ILE A 116 0.96 3.86 -9.12
CA ILE A 116 0.87 4.70 -7.92
C ILE A 116 -0.61 5.09 -7.70
N TYR A 117 -1.07 4.94 -6.47
CA TYR A 117 -2.41 5.35 -6.04
C TYR A 117 -2.32 6.25 -4.81
N PHE A 118 -3.29 7.15 -4.66
CA PHE A 118 -3.49 7.98 -3.49
C PHE A 118 -4.81 7.64 -2.81
N ALA A 119 -4.71 7.00 -1.65
CA ALA A 119 -5.84 6.58 -0.84
C ALA A 119 -6.16 7.65 0.21
N LEU A 120 -7.12 8.50 -0.09
CA LEU A 120 -7.55 9.57 0.82
C LEU A 120 -8.27 9.01 2.03
N ARG A 121 -8.08 9.65 3.19
CA ARG A 121 -8.61 9.23 4.49
C ARG A 121 -10.14 9.07 4.50
N ASP A 122 -10.85 9.89 3.72
CA ASP A 122 -12.30 9.91 3.58
C ASP A 122 -12.82 9.11 2.39
N ARG A 123 -11.92 8.62 1.51
CA ARG A 123 -12.26 7.90 0.27
C ARG A 123 -11.33 6.70 -0.01
N LYS A 124 -11.15 5.83 0.99
CA LYS A 124 -10.30 4.62 0.88
C LYS A 124 -10.73 3.63 -0.20
N ASN A 125 -12.04 3.54 -0.45
CA ASN A 125 -12.61 2.66 -1.47
C ASN A 125 -12.64 3.30 -2.87
N ASN A 126 -12.14 4.54 -3.01
CA ASN A 126 -12.02 5.21 -4.30
C ASN A 126 -10.66 5.92 -4.39
N PRO A 127 -9.54 5.17 -4.39
CA PRO A 127 -8.21 5.75 -4.45
C PRO A 127 -7.99 6.41 -5.81
N ILE A 128 -7.28 7.53 -5.82
CA ILE A 128 -6.98 8.28 -7.04
C ILE A 128 -5.71 7.70 -7.64
N LYS A 129 -5.78 7.19 -8.87
CA LYS A 129 -4.59 6.71 -9.59
C LYS A 129 -3.79 7.92 -10.09
N PHE A 130 -2.47 7.89 -9.90
CA PHE A 130 -1.59 8.91 -10.48
C PHE A 130 -1.44 8.65 -11.99
N GLU A 131 -1.97 9.56 -12.80
CA GLU A 131 -1.93 9.51 -14.26
C GLU A 131 -1.53 10.89 -14.81
N GLY A 132 -0.81 10.92 -15.95
CA GLY A 132 -0.61 12.15 -16.73
C GLY A 132 0.49 13.12 -16.27
N GLY A 133 1.47 12.67 -15.48
CA GLY A 133 2.64 13.47 -15.11
C GLY A 133 3.93 12.64 -15.03
N ASP A 134 5.07 13.33 -15.01
CA ASP A 134 6.36 12.69 -14.80
C ASP A 134 6.48 12.13 -13.38
N ARG A 135 7.29 11.09 -13.21
CA ARG A 135 7.51 10.44 -11.91
C ARG A 135 8.69 11.07 -11.17
N ASP A 136 8.71 12.40 -11.15
CA ASP A 136 9.69 13.20 -10.44
C ASP A 136 9.12 13.78 -9.13
N LEU A 137 9.97 14.43 -8.35
CA LEU A 137 9.59 14.96 -7.04
C LEU A 137 8.54 16.07 -7.15
N GLU A 138 8.60 16.90 -8.20
CA GLU A 138 7.73 18.05 -8.39
C GLU A 138 6.30 17.60 -8.67
N HIS A 139 6.11 16.75 -9.69
CA HIS A 139 4.80 16.25 -10.09
C HIS A 139 4.16 15.39 -9.00
N LEU A 140 4.94 14.55 -8.31
CA LEU A 140 4.42 13.77 -7.18
C LEU A 140 4.04 14.65 -6.00
N SER A 141 4.81 15.70 -5.71
CA SER A 141 4.46 16.68 -4.67
C SER A 141 3.18 17.41 -5.01
N LYS A 142 3.08 17.93 -6.25
CA LYS A 142 1.91 18.64 -6.74
C LYS A 142 0.66 17.77 -6.66
N PHE A 143 0.76 16.50 -7.05
CA PHE A 143 -0.36 15.56 -6.95
C PHE A 143 -0.81 15.33 -5.50
N ILE A 144 0.13 15.23 -4.54
CA ILE A 144 -0.22 15.17 -3.12
C ILE A 144 -0.93 16.47 -2.70
N GLU A 145 -0.37 17.62 -3.04
CA GLU A 145 -0.86 18.94 -2.63
C GLU A 145 -2.25 19.25 -3.20
N GLU A 146 -2.55 18.82 -4.42
CA GLU A 146 -3.85 18.99 -5.08
C GLU A 146 -4.95 18.12 -4.49
N HIS A 147 -4.61 16.94 -3.96
CA HIS A 147 -5.61 15.93 -3.56
C HIS A 147 -5.68 15.66 -2.06
N ALA A 148 -4.64 15.98 -1.30
CA ALA A 148 -4.58 15.68 0.12
C ALA A 148 -5.75 16.33 0.88
N THR A 149 -6.35 15.57 1.78
CA THR A 149 -7.51 16.01 2.56
C THR A 149 -7.15 17.17 3.48
N LYS A 150 -5.93 17.13 4.05
CA LYS A 150 -5.38 18.19 4.87
C LYS A 150 -3.86 18.04 5.00
N LEU A 151 -3.12 18.99 4.44
CA LEU A 151 -1.70 19.16 4.75
C LEU A 151 -1.54 20.14 5.91
N SER A 152 -0.53 19.93 6.75
CA SER A 152 -0.11 20.95 7.69
C SER A 152 0.41 22.13 6.87
N ARG A 153 -0.14 23.33 7.09
CA ARG A 153 0.36 24.53 6.42
C ARG A 153 1.79 24.75 6.92
N THR A 154 2.77 24.61 6.04
CA THR A 154 4.15 25.01 6.31
C THR A 154 4.19 26.53 6.52
N LYS A 155 4.99 26.96 7.48
CA LYS A 155 5.17 28.35 7.91
C LYS A 155 5.88 29.25 6.88
N GLU A 156 5.98 28.84 5.63
CA GLU A 156 6.73 29.59 4.59
C GLU A 156 5.86 30.63 3.85
N GLU A 157 4.57 30.75 4.19
CA GLU A 157 3.68 31.82 3.71
C GLU A 157 3.11 32.71 4.85
N LEU A 158 3.92 33.02 5.88
CA LEU A 158 3.64 34.06 6.87
C LEU A 158 4.84 34.98 7.08
#